data_AF-A0A6N2MYZ5-F1
#
_entry.id   AF-A0A6N2MYZ5-F1
#
_cell.length_a   1.000
_cell.length_b   1.000
_cell.length_c   1.000
_cell.angle_alpha   90.00
_cell.angle_beta   90.00
_cell.angle_gamma   90.00
#
_symmetry.space_group_name_H-M   'P 1'
#
loop_
_entity.id
_entity.type
_entity.pdbx_description
1 polymer ?
#
loop_
_entity_poly.entity_id
_entity_poly.type
_entity_poly.pdbx_seq_one_letter_code
_entity_poly.pdbx_strand_id
1 'polypeptide(L)'
;MEETFVPFRGIKNDLRGRLMCYKQDWTGGFRAGFRILAPTTYIFFASAIPVISFGEQLERNTDGVLTAVQTLASTAVCGIIHSIIGGQPLLILGVAEPTVIMYTFMFNFAKERADLGRDLFLAWTGWVCVWTSLLLFLLSVLGACSIINRFTRVAGELFGLLIAMLFMQQAIKGLVDEFRVPKREDLRSLEFIPSWRFANGMFALVLSFGLLLTALRSRKARSWRYGSEV
;
A
#
# COMPACT_ATOMS: atom_id res chain seq x y z
N MET A 1 -3.50 35.39 -3.86
CA MET A 1 -4.85 35.90 -3.62
C MET A 1 -5.33 35.18 -2.37
N GLU A 2 -5.35 35.88 -1.23
CA GLU A 2 -5.81 35.31 0.04
C GLU A 2 -7.29 34.96 -0.12
N GLU A 3 -7.59 33.69 -0.37
CA GLU A 3 -8.97 33.23 -0.36
C GLU A 3 -9.49 33.39 1.06
N THR A 4 -10.49 34.26 1.22
CA THR A 4 -11.31 34.30 2.42
C THR A 4 -11.77 32.89 2.74
N PHE A 5 -11.38 32.43 3.93
CA PHE A 5 -11.65 31.09 4.40
C PHE A 5 -13.16 30.90 4.57
N VAL A 6 -13.79 30.30 3.56
CA VAL A 6 -15.20 29.91 3.65
C VAL A 6 -15.22 28.39 3.88
N PRO A 7 -15.62 27.93 5.08
CA PRO A 7 -15.72 26.50 5.33
C PRO A 7 -16.64 25.83 4.30
N PHE A 8 -16.34 24.60 3.91
CA PHE A 8 -17.06 23.80 2.90
C PHE A 8 -16.96 24.25 1.42
N ARG A 9 -16.34 25.41 1.11
CA ARG A 9 -16.24 25.87 -0.29
C ARG A 9 -15.44 24.91 -1.16
N GLY A 10 -14.34 24.36 -0.63
CA GLY A 10 -13.51 23.36 -1.32
C GLY A 10 -14.31 22.11 -1.69
N ILE A 11 -14.97 21.50 -0.71
CA ILE A 11 -15.80 20.30 -0.89
C ILE A 11 -16.89 20.52 -1.95
N LYS A 12 -17.57 21.68 -1.92
CA LYS A 12 -18.62 22.00 -2.88
C LYS A 12 -18.08 22.10 -4.31
N ASN A 13 -16.90 22.69 -4.48
CA ASN A 13 -16.26 22.82 -5.80
C ASN A 13 -15.82 21.45 -6.34
N ASP A 14 -15.22 20.61 -5.48
CA ASP A 14 -14.78 19.27 -5.85
C ASP A 14 -15.97 18.39 -6.27
N LEU A 15 -17.07 18.44 -5.51
CA LEU A 15 -18.28 17.69 -5.83
C LEU A 15 -18.89 18.16 -7.16
N ARG A 16 -18.96 19.48 -7.40
CA ARG A 16 -19.50 20.02 -8.65
C ARG A 16 -18.66 19.61 -9.86
N GLY A 17 -17.32 19.64 -9.73
CA GLY A 17 -16.42 19.18 -10.78
C GLY A 17 -16.60 17.70 -11.07
N ARG A 18 -16.67 16.86 -10.03
CA ARG A 18 -16.81 15.40 -10.19
C ARG A 18 -18.15 14.99 -10.80
N LEU A 19 -19.26 15.61 -10.37
CA LEU A 19 -20.60 15.28 -10.84
C LEU A 19 -20.76 15.47 -12.36
N MET A 20 -20.09 16.45 -12.96
CA MET A 20 -20.16 16.69 -14.41
C MET A 20 -19.54 15.54 -15.22
N CYS A 21 -18.42 14.99 -14.73
CA CYS A 21 -17.69 13.91 -15.41
C CYS A 21 -18.24 12.52 -15.05
N TYR A 22 -18.90 12.35 -13.91
CA TYR A 22 -19.32 11.04 -13.41
C TYR A 22 -20.20 10.27 -14.41
N LYS A 23 -21.17 10.94 -15.05
CA LYS A 23 -22.01 10.32 -16.07
C LYS A 23 -21.22 9.85 -17.29
N GLN A 24 -20.20 10.61 -17.69
CA GLN A 24 -19.32 10.29 -18.81
C GLN A 24 -18.41 9.09 -18.50
N ASP A 25 -17.94 8.95 -17.26
CA ASP A 25 -17.09 7.82 -16.85
C ASP A 25 -17.80 6.48 -17.03
N TRP A 26 -19.07 6.39 -16.61
CA TRP A 26 -19.87 5.17 -16.79
C TRP A 26 -20.15 4.88 -18.25
N THR A 27 -20.60 5.88 -19.03
CA THR A 27 -20.86 5.68 -20.46
C THR A 27 -19.60 5.35 -21.26
N GLY A 28 -18.46 5.96 -20.92
CA GLY A 28 -17.15 5.66 -21.50
C GLY A 28 -16.66 4.26 -21.12
N GLY A 29 -16.85 3.86 -19.87
CA GLY A 29 -16.52 2.52 -19.36
C GLY A 29 -17.24 1.41 -20.11
N PHE A 30 -18.57 1.54 -20.27
CA PHE A 30 -19.35 0.57 -21.06
C PHE A 30 -18.93 0.53 -22.53
N ARG A 31 -18.58 1.69 -23.13
CA ARG A 31 -18.18 1.75 -24.54
C ARG A 31 -16.80 1.13 -24.81
N ALA A 32 -15.91 1.14 -23.84
CA ALA A 32 -14.58 0.58 -23.98
C ALA A 32 -14.58 -0.98 -24.01
N GLY A 33 -15.64 -1.62 -23.49
CA GLY A 33 -15.83 -3.07 -23.58
C GLY A 33 -14.61 -3.87 -23.11
N PHE A 34 -14.11 -4.76 -23.95
CA PHE A 34 -12.97 -5.63 -23.65
C PHE A 34 -11.62 -4.91 -23.53
N ARG A 35 -11.48 -3.67 -24.03
CA ARG A 35 -10.21 -2.92 -23.95
C ARG A 35 -9.83 -2.57 -22.52
N ILE A 36 -10.78 -2.55 -21.58
CA ILE A 36 -10.53 -2.30 -20.17
C ILE A 36 -9.92 -3.53 -19.45
N LEU A 37 -10.08 -4.74 -19.99
CA LEU A 37 -9.60 -5.97 -19.33
C LEU A 37 -8.07 -6.01 -19.22
N ALA A 38 -7.36 -5.57 -20.27
CA ALA A 38 -5.90 -5.50 -20.26
C ALA A 38 -5.36 -4.57 -19.14
N PRO A 39 -5.75 -3.28 -19.07
CA PRO A 39 -5.28 -2.39 -18.02
C PRO A 39 -5.79 -2.79 -16.63
N THR A 40 -7.01 -3.30 -16.48
CA THR A 40 -7.50 -3.77 -15.17
C THR A 40 -6.72 -4.97 -14.65
N THR A 41 -6.43 -5.96 -15.52
CA THR A 41 -5.60 -7.11 -15.16
C THR A 41 -4.18 -6.68 -14.77
N TYR A 42 -3.59 -5.76 -15.54
CA TYR A 42 -2.27 -5.22 -15.23
C TYR A 42 -2.24 -4.50 -13.87
N ILE A 43 -3.19 -3.61 -13.61
CA ILE A 43 -3.26 -2.86 -12.36
C ILE A 43 -3.61 -3.76 -11.18
N PHE A 44 -4.43 -4.79 -11.38
CA PHE A 44 -4.74 -5.79 -10.34
C PHE A 44 -3.48 -6.49 -9.84
N PHE A 45 -2.63 -7.02 -10.74
CA PHE A 45 -1.39 -7.65 -10.31
C PHE A 45 -0.38 -6.64 -9.76
N ALA A 46 -0.31 -5.44 -10.35
CA ALA A 46 0.57 -4.38 -9.87
C ALA A 46 0.22 -3.89 -8.46
N SER A 47 -1.06 -3.93 -8.05
CA SER A 47 -1.52 -3.52 -6.72
C SER A 47 -1.58 -4.67 -5.71
N ALA A 48 -1.97 -5.87 -6.14
CA ALA A 48 -2.11 -7.02 -5.23
C ALA A 48 -0.76 -7.50 -4.67
N ILE A 49 0.29 -7.53 -5.49
CA ILE A 49 1.61 -8.03 -5.07
C ILE A 49 2.19 -7.20 -3.90
N PRO A 50 2.27 -5.85 -3.98
CA PRO A 50 2.71 -5.04 -2.85
C PRO A 50 1.83 -5.21 -1.61
N VAL A 51 0.51 -5.29 -1.79
CA VAL A 51 -0.43 -5.42 -0.66
C VAL A 51 -0.25 -6.74 0.07
N ILE A 52 -0.03 -7.85 -0.65
CA ILE A 52 0.29 -9.16 -0.04
C ILE A 52 1.61 -9.06 0.71
N SER A 53 2.64 -8.47 0.10
CA SER A 53 3.95 -8.32 0.74
C SER A 53 3.89 -7.48 2.02
N PHE A 54 3.19 -6.35 1.99
CA PHE A 54 2.97 -5.51 3.19
C PHE A 54 2.08 -6.17 4.22
N GLY A 55 1.10 -6.96 3.79
CA GLY A 55 0.24 -7.74 4.66
C GLY A 55 1.00 -8.83 5.42
N GLU A 56 1.88 -9.56 4.74
CA GLU A 56 2.80 -10.53 5.35
C GLU A 56 3.77 -9.84 6.32
N GLN A 57 4.27 -8.66 5.95
CA GLN A 57 5.12 -7.86 6.83
C GLN A 57 4.39 -7.43 8.11
N LEU A 58 3.13 -7.01 8.00
CA LEU A 58 2.26 -6.71 9.16
C LEU A 58 2.04 -7.97 10.01
N GLU A 59 1.83 -9.12 9.39
CA GLU A 59 1.63 -10.38 10.09
C GLU A 59 2.83 -10.77 10.94
N ARG A 60 4.04 -10.64 10.38
CA ARG A 60 5.29 -10.87 11.12
C ARG A 60 5.51 -9.85 12.25
N ASN A 61 5.21 -8.58 12.00
CA ASN A 61 5.47 -7.50 12.96
C ASN A 61 4.43 -7.40 14.08
N THR A 62 3.20 -7.88 13.86
CA THR A 62 2.08 -7.82 14.82
C THR A 62 1.81 -9.16 15.50
N ASP A 63 2.80 -10.05 15.50
CA ASP A 63 2.71 -11.41 16.04
C ASP A 63 1.50 -12.21 15.49
N GLY A 64 1.03 -11.90 14.28
CA GLY A 64 -0.14 -12.50 13.63
C GLY A 64 -1.51 -11.95 14.03
N VAL A 65 -1.57 -10.78 14.67
CA VAL A 65 -2.87 -10.13 14.94
C VAL A 65 -3.47 -9.54 13.66
N LEU A 66 -2.65 -8.90 12.83
CA LEU A 66 -3.04 -8.43 11.50
C LEU A 66 -2.48 -9.36 10.43
N THR A 67 -3.35 -9.96 9.62
CA THR A 67 -2.92 -10.91 8.58
C THR A 67 -2.87 -10.30 7.19
N ALA A 68 -2.18 -10.98 6.26
CA ALA A 68 -2.15 -10.56 4.86
C ALA A 68 -3.55 -10.48 4.23
N VAL A 69 -4.44 -11.39 4.61
CA VAL A 69 -5.83 -11.46 4.12
C VAL A 69 -6.66 -10.27 4.59
N GLN A 70 -6.50 -9.84 5.85
CA GLN A 70 -7.20 -8.66 6.37
C GLN A 70 -6.75 -7.39 5.64
N THR A 71 -5.45 -7.29 5.36
CA THR A 71 -4.87 -6.17 4.59
C THR A 71 -5.44 -6.14 3.17
N LEU A 72 -5.48 -7.29 2.49
CA LEU A 72 -6.12 -7.43 1.18
C LEU A 72 -7.60 -7.04 1.21
N ALA A 73 -8.37 -7.57 2.16
CA ALA A 73 -9.79 -7.27 2.31
C ALA A 73 -10.02 -5.76 2.51
N SER A 74 -9.21 -5.11 3.35
CA SER A 74 -9.28 -3.66 3.56
C SER A 74 -9.03 -2.89 2.27
N THR A 75 -7.98 -3.24 1.50
CA THR A 75 -7.70 -2.54 0.23
C THR A 75 -8.78 -2.77 -0.82
N ALA A 76 -9.37 -3.96 -0.88
CA ALA A 76 -10.44 -4.27 -1.81
C ALA A 76 -11.71 -3.48 -1.49
N VAL A 77 -12.16 -3.49 -0.23
CA VAL A 77 -13.36 -2.77 0.21
C VAL A 77 -13.17 -1.26 0.04
N CYS A 78 -12.05 -0.70 0.52
CA CYS A 78 -11.77 0.72 0.36
C CYS A 78 -11.60 1.11 -1.11
N GLY A 79 -11.01 0.25 -1.94
CA GLY A 79 -10.86 0.46 -3.38
C GLY A 79 -12.21 0.53 -4.11
N ILE A 80 -13.15 -0.37 -3.80
CA ILE A 80 -14.51 -0.34 -4.36
C ILE A 80 -15.23 0.94 -3.93
N ILE A 81 -15.22 1.27 -2.64
CA ILE A 81 -15.87 2.48 -2.11
C ILE A 81 -15.27 3.74 -2.77
N HIS A 82 -13.94 3.83 -2.87
CA HIS A 82 -13.24 4.96 -3.48
C HIS A 82 -13.49 5.05 -4.99
N SER A 83 -13.62 3.92 -5.70
CA SER A 83 -13.91 3.94 -7.13
C SER A 83 -15.30 4.52 -7.46
N ILE A 84 -16.27 4.35 -6.56
CA ILE A 84 -17.65 4.83 -6.72
C ILE A 84 -17.79 6.27 -6.22
N ILE A 85 -17.27 6.58 -5.02
CA ILE A 85 -17.52 7.85 -4.33
C ILE A 85 -16.35 8.85 -4.50
N GLY A 86 -15.16 8.39 -4.88
CA GLY A 86 -13.94 9.19 -4.93
C GLY A 86 -13.96 10.31 -5.96
N GLY A 87 -13.24 11.39 -5.61
CA GLY A 87 -13.04 12.54 -6.50
C GLY A 87 -12.10 12.27 -7.68
N GLN A 88 -11.24 11.25 -7.58
CA GLN A 88 -10.27 10.89 -8.63
C GLN A 88 -10.22 9.36 -8.84
N PRO A 89 -10.94 8.82 -9.84
CA PRO A 89 -11.07 7.37 -10.05
C PRO A 89 -9.77 6.70 -10.55
N LEU A 90 -8.82 7.48 -11.06
CA LEU A 90 -7.50 6.99 -11.49
C LEU A 90 -6.54 6.74 -10.31
N LEU A 91 -6.92 7.14 -9.10
CA LEU A 91 -6.10 6.93 -7.90
C LEU A 91 -6.15 5.45 -7.49
N ILE A 92 -4.98 4.83 -7.40
CA ILE A 92 -4.84 3.45 -6.91
C ILE A 92 -4.71 3.50 -5.40
N LEU A 93 -5.75 3.05 -4.70
CA LEU A 93 -5.74 2.96 -3.25
C LEU A 93 -5.05 1.66 -2.81
N GLY A 94 -4.13 1.77 -1.87
CA GLY A 94 -3.37 0.63 -1.37
C GLY A 94 -2.69 0.94 -0.04
N VAL A 95 -2.14 -0.10 0.56
CA VAL A 95 -1.29 0.05 1.76
C VAL A 95 0.12 0.43 1.31
N ALA A 96 0.66 1.45 1.96
CA ALA A 96 2.03 1.89 1.75
C ALA A 96 2.87 1.57 2.99
N GLU A 97 4.19 1.52 2.81
CA GLU A 97 5.12 1.21 3.89
C GLU A 97 4.99 2.12 5.13
N PRO A 98 4.80 3.46 5.01
CA PRO A 98 4.61 4.30 6.19
C PRO A 98 3.43 3.86 7.06
N THR A 99 2.36 3.35 6.45
CA THR A 99 1.22 2.78 7.16
C THR A 99 1.66 1.54 7.94
N VAL A 100 2.41 0.62 7.31
CA VAL A 100 2.92 -0.60 7.97
C VAL A 100 3.83 -0.26 9.16
N ILE A 101 4.71 0.71 9.01
CA ILE A 101 5.60 1.19 10.09
C ILE A 101 4.78 1.75 11.24
N MET A 102 3.77 2.58 10.95
CA MET A 102 2.91 3.15 11.99
C MET A 102 2.12 2.08 12.74
N TYR A 103 1.54 1.11 12.05
CA TYR A 103 0.84 -0.01 12.69
C TYR A 103 1.79 -0.87 13.55
N THR A 104 3.02 -1.08 13.09
CA THR A 104 4.05 -1.78 13.86
C THR A 104 4.44 -1.02 15.13
N PHE A 105 4.62 0.30 15.03
CA PHE A 105 4.89 1.16 16.18
C PHE A 105 3.73 1.15 17.18
N MET A 106 2.50 1.29 16.67
CA MET A 106 1.26 1.21 17.44
C MET A 106 1.15 -0.13 18.18
N PHE A 107 1.51 -1.24 17.53
CA PHE A 107 1.50 -2.56 18.14
C PHE A 107 2.52 -2.68 19.27
N ASN A 108 3.76 -2.23 19.04
CA ASN A 108 4.80 -2.21 20.08
C ASN A 108 4.39 -1.33 21.28
N PHE A 109 3.81 -0.16 21.01
CA PHE A 109 3.28 0.72 22.05
C PHE A 109 2.18 0.06 22.89
N ALA A 110 1.25 -0.65 22.24
CA ALA A 110 0.19 -1.38 22.95
C ALA A 110 0.75 -2.55 23.78
N LYS A 111 1.74 -3.27 23.24
CA LYS A 111 2.37 -4.43 23.88
C LYS A 111 3.21 -4.06 25.11
N GLU A 112 3.88 -2.91 25.09
CA GLU A 112 4.67 -2.41 26.22
C GLU A 112 3.82 -1.88 27.38
N ARG A 113 2.53 -1.61 27.13
CA ARG A 113 1.58 -1.13 28.15
C ARG A 113 0.87 -2.31 28.81
N ALA A 114 1.02 -2.43 30.13
CA ALA A 114 0.36 -3.47 30.92
C ALA A 114 -1.18 -3.44 30.81
N ASP A 115 -1.77 -2.25 30.64
CA ASP A 115 -3.23 -2.05 30.66
C ASP A 115 -3.92 -2.40 29.32
N LEU A 116 -3.18 -2.39 28.21
CA LEU A 116 -3.72 -2.57 26.86
C LEU A 116 -3.45 -3.98 26.34
N GLY A 117 -2.24 -4.48 26.55
CA GLY A 117 -1.85 -5.81 26.10
C GLY A 117 -2.04 -6.04 24.60
N ARG A 118 -1.96 -7.31 24.18
CA ARG A 118 -2.11 -7.73 22.79
C ARG A 118 -3.57 -7.80 22.34
N ASP A 119 -4.46 -8.26 23.22
CA ASP A 119 -5.83 -8.61 22.84
C ASP A 119 -6.71 -7.37 22.59
N LEU A 120 -6.45 -6.25 23.30
CA LEU A 120 -7.19 -4.99 23.09
C LEU A 120 -6.59 -4.13 21.98
N PHE A 121 -5.49 -4.55 21.34
CA PHE A 121 -4.85 -3.78 20.27
C PHE A 121 -5.83 -3.46 19.13
N LEU A 122 -6.65 -4.42 18.70
CA LEU A 122 -7.63 -4.21 17.62
C LEU A 122 -8.67 -3.15 18.00
N ALA A 123 -9.24 -3.21 19.20
CA ALA A 123 -10.20 -2.22 19.67
C ALA A 123 -9.56 -0.82 19.79
N TRP A 124 -8.32 -0.76 20.30
CA TRP A 124 -7.58 0.49 20.40
C TRP A 124 -7.26 1.10 19.03
N THR A 125 -6.84 0.29 18.05
CA THR A 125 -6.65 0.76 16.67
C THR A 125 -7.94 1.35 16.09
N GLY A 126 -9.09 0.76 16.40
CA GLY A 126 -10.41 1.30 16.04
C GLY A 126 -10.62 2.72 16.58
N TRP A 127 -10.30 2.99 17.85
CA TRP A 127 -10.38 4.33 18.43
C TRP A 127 -9.41 5.32 17.79
N VAL A 128 -8.19 4.88 17.46
CA VAL A 128 -7.23 5.71 16.71
C VAL A 128 -7.78 6.06 15.34
N CYS A 129 -8.44 5.12 14.65
CA CYS A 129 -9.12 5.38 13.37
C CYS A 129 -10.28 6.37 13.52
N VAL A 130 -11.06 6.32 14.61
CA VAL A 130 -12.13 7.30 14.89
C VAL A 130 -11.54 8.72 14.98
N TRP A 131 -10.50 8.92 15.79
CA TRP A 131 -9.83 10.22 15.91
C TRP A 131 -9.19 10.68 14.60
N THR A 132 -8.57 9.76 13.87
CA THR A 132 -7.98 10.05 12.56
C THR A 132 -9.05 10.51 11.57
N SER A 133 -10.21 9.85 11.54
CA SER A 133 -11.33 10.25 10.68
C SER A 133 -11.87 11.63 11.05
N LEU A 134 -12.03 11.93 12.35
CA LEU A 134 -12.49 13.23 12.83
C LEU A 134 -11.53 14.34 12.43
N LEU A 135 -10.22 14.13 12.59
CA LEU A 135 -9.20 15.08 12.17
C LEU A 135 -9.21 15.30 10.65
N LEU A 136 -9.38 14.25 9.85
CA LEU A 136 -9.49 14.36 8.39
C LEU A 136 -10.75 15.14 7.97
N PHE A 137 -11.89 14.91 8.63
CA PHE A 137 -13.10 15.69 8.41
C PHE A 137 -12.88 17.17 8.74
N LEU A 138 -12.27 17.46 9.88
CA LEU A 138 -11.97 18.82 10.29
C LEU A 138 -11.03 19.51 9.29
N LEU A 139 -9.91 18.87 8.91
CA LEU A 139 -8.99 19.40 7.90
C LEU A 139 -9.65 19.62 6.53
N SER A 140 -10.59 18.75 6.15
CA SER A 140 -11.36 18.88 4.91
C SER A 140 -12.30 20.10 4.94
N VAL A 141 -13.03 20.30 6.05
CA VAL A 141 -13.89 21.49 6.23
C VAL A 141 -13.08 22.77 6.27
N LEU A 142 -11.89 22.72 6.88
CA LEU A 142 -10.95 23.84 6.92
C LEU A 142 -10.18 24.04 5.59
N GLY A 143 -10.39 23.22 4.57
CA GLY A 143 -9.71 23.42 3.28
C GLY A 143 -8.17 23.34 3.37
N ALA A 144 -7.64 22.52 4.29
CA ALA A 144 -6.20 22.30 4.44
C ALA A 144 -5.54 21.76 3.15
N CYS A 145 -6.34 21.20 2.23
CA CYS A 145 -5.91 20.81 0.89
C CYS A 145 -5.26 21.96 0.10
N SER A 146 -5.54 23.22 0.41
CA SER A 146 -4.86 24.37 -0.20
C SER A 146 -3.34 24.39 0.03
N ILE A 147 -2.86 23.75 1.10
CA ILE A 147 -1.43 23.59 1.41
C ILE A 147 -0.71 22.73 0.36
N ILE A 148 -1.42 21.83 -0.34
CA ILE A 148 -0.79 20.94 -1.31
C ILE A 148 -0.20 21.71 -2.51
N ASN A 149 -0.75 22.88 -2.83
CA ASN A 149 -0.19 23.77 -3.86
C ASN A 149 1.18 24.34 -3.47
N ARG A 150 1.54 24.28 -2.19
CA ARG A 150 2.86 24.65 -1.68
C ARG A 150 3.86 23.49 -1.76
N PHE A 151 3.39 22.28 -2.01
CA PHE A 151 4.25 21.11 -2.14
C PHE A 151 4.98 21.17 -3.48
N THR A 152 6.29 21.42 -3.41
CA THR A 152 7.11 21.58 -4.62
C THR A 152 7.45 20.23 -5.24
N ARG A 153 7.85 20.27 -6.51
CA ARG A 153 8.38 19.10 -7.21
C ARG A 153 9.54 18.44 -6.45
N VAL A 154 10.41 19.25 -5.83
CA VAL A 154 11.54 18.77 -5.01
C VAL A 154 11.04 17.93 -3.83
N ALA A 155 10.01 18.40 -3.12
CA ALA A 155 9.42 17.65 -2.02
C ALA A 155 8.80 16.32 -2.49
N GLY A 156 8.13 16.32 -3.63
CA GLY A 156 7.57 15.10 -4.25
C GLY A 156 8.64 14.08 -4.64
N GLU A 157 9.71 14.52 -5.30
CA GLU A 157 10.82 13.65 -5.71
C GLU A 157 11.58 13.09 -4.50
N LEU A 158 11.83 13.89 -3.46
CA LEU A 158 12.44 13.44 -2.21
C LEU A 158 11.55 12.44 -1.45
N PHE A 159 10.24 12.67 -1.41
CA PHE A 159 9.30 11.73 -0.80
C PHE A 159 9.29 10.40 -1.55
N GLY A 160 9.25 10.44 -2.89
CA GLY A 160 9.35 9.23 -3.71
C GLY A 160 10.67 8.47 -3.51
N LEU A 161 11.79 9.18 -3.40
CA LEU A 161 13.10 8.58 -3.11
C LEU A 161 13.12 7.91 -1.73
N LEU A 162 12.54 8.56 -0.71
CA LEU A 162 12.45 8.01 0.65
C LEU A 162 11.67 6.69 0.66
N ILE A 163 10.50 6.66 0.01
CA ILE A 163 9.70 5.43 -0.09
C ILE A 163 10.47 4.33 -0.82
N ALA A 164 11.17 4.66 -1.93
CA ALA A 164 11.96 3.68 -2.67
C ALA A 164 13.13 3.11 -1.82
N MET A 165 13.78 3.96 -1.02
CA MET A 165 14.88 3.55 -0.13
C MET A 165 14.38 2.63 0.98
N LEU A 166 13.29 3.00 1.65
CA LEU A 166 12.66 2.19 2.69
C LEU A 166 12.23 0.82 2.13
N PHE A 167 11.62 0.80 0.94
CA PHE A 167 11.17 -0.44 0.32
C PHE A 167 12.34 -1.37 -0.04
N MET A 168 13.46 -0.80 -0.50
CA MET A 168 14.69 -1.56 -0.74
C MET A 168 15.28 -2.13 0.56
N GLN A 169 15.26 -1.36 1.65
CA GLN A 169 15.71 -1.83 2.96
C GLN A 169 14.86 -3.01 3.46
N GLN A 170 13.54 -2.94 3.31
CA GLN A 170 12.66 -4.05 3.70
C GLN A 170 12.86 -5.28 2.83
N ALA A 171 13.11 -5.12 1.53
CA ALA A 171 13.44 -6.24 0.65
C ALA A 171 14.73 -6.95 1.10
N ILE A 172 15.77 -6.19 1.47
CA ILE A 172 17.01 -6.75 2.01
C ILE A 172 16.74 -7.45 3.35
N LYS A 173 15.96 -6.83 4.25
CA LYS A 173 15.58 -7.43 5.53
C LYS A 173 14.84 -8.75 5.33
N GLY A 174 13.88 -8.80 4.39
CA GLY A 174 13.15 -10.01 4.03
C GLY A 174 14.07 -11.13 3.54
N LEU A 175 15.07 -10.81 2.73
CA LEU A 175 16.09 -11.79 2.30
C LEU A 175 16.92 -12.31 3.47
N VAL A 176 17.32 -11.44 4.39
CA VAL A 176 18.09 -11.83 5.59
C VAL A 176 17.25 -12.70 6.53
N ASP A 177 15.96 -12.42 6.64
CA ASP A 177 15.05 -13.16 7.52
C ASP A 177 14.85 -14.61 7.04
N GLU A 178 15.00 -14.92 5.75
CA GLU A 178 14.96 -16.29 5.23
C GLU A 178 16.12 -17.17 5.73
N PHE A 179 17.28 -16.56 6.02
CA PHE A 179 18.41 -17.28 6.62
C PHE A 179 18.26 -17.46 8.14
N ARG A 180 17.24 -16.85 8.74
CA ARG A 180 17.00 -16.85 10.18
C ARG A 180 15.84 -17.78 10.53
N VAL A 181 15.81 -18.21 11.79
CA VAL A 181 14.68 -18.99 12.31
C VAL A 181 13.56 -18.01 12.69
N PRO A 182 12.33 -18.18 12.18
CA PRO A 182 11.18 -17.41 12.60
C PRO A 182 10.98 -17.57 14.11
N LYS A 183 10.82 -16.46 14.83
CA LYS A 183 10.67 -16.47 16.31
C LYS A 183 9.38 -17.16 16.80
N ARG A 184 8.44 -17.45 15.89
CA ARG A 184 7.08 -17.91 16.20
C ARG A 184 6.83 -19.37 15.83
N GLU A 185 7.75 -20.01 15.10
CA GLU A 185 7.56 -21.37 14.62
C GLU A 185 8.28 -22.40 15.50
N ASP A 186 7.78 -23.62 15.49
CA ASP A 186 8.30 -24.71 16.31
C ASP A 186 9.77 -24.99 15.95
N LEU A 187 10.67 -24.71 16.89
CA LEU A 187 12.13 -24.92 16.77
C LEU A 187 12.54 -26.38 16.45
N ARG A 188 11.59 -27.32 16.54
CA ARG A 188 11.76 -28.75 16.26
C ARG A 188 11.29 -29.16 14.86
N SER A 189 10.74 -28.25 14.05
CA SER A 189 10.34 -28.58 12.69
C SER A 189 11.56 -28.94 11.83
N LEU A 190 11.38 -29.88 10.90
CA LEU A 190 12.43 -30.33 9.99
C LEU A 190 12.94 -29.20 9.07
N GLU A 191 12.14 -28.17 8.89
CA GLU A 191 12.42 -27.01 8.04
C GLU A 191 13.52 -26.10 8.64
N PHE A 192 13.73 -26.14 9.97
CA PHE A 192 14.77 -25.37 10.66
C PHE A 192 16.07 -26.13 10.91
N ILE A 193 16.28 -27.27 10.26
CA ILE A 193 17.60 -27.91 10.25
C ILE A 193 18.60 -26.97 9.53
N PRO A 194 19.86 -26.84 9.98
CA PRO A 194 20.84 -25.91 9.39
C PRO A 194 21.00 -26.05 7.87
N SER A 195 20.95 -27.27 7.33
CA SER A 195 21.05 -27.55 5.90
C SER A 195 19.86 -27.02 5.10
N TRP A 196 18.64 -27.26 5.59
CA TRP A 196 17.40 -26.78 4.95
C TRP A 196 17.28 -25.25 4.99
N ARG A 197 17.66 -24.62 6.12
CA ARG A 197 17.71 -23.15 6.21
C ARG A 197 18.68 -22.52 5.23
N PHE A 198 19.88 -23.10 5.09
CA PHE A 198 20.85 -22.61 4.13
C PHE A 198 20.36 -22.79 2.69
N ALA A 199 19.73 -23.93 2.39
CA ALA A 199 19.13 -24.18 1.08
C ALA A 199 18.00 -23.19 0.76
N ASN A 200 17.09 -22.94 1.70
CA ASN A 200 15.99 -21.98 1.54
C ASN A 200 16.51 -20.55 1.34
N GLY A 201 17.47 -20.11 2.14
CA GLY A 201 18.09 -18.80 1.98
C GLY A 201 18.79 -18.64 0.62
N MET A 202 19.53 -19.65 0.17
CA MET A 202 20.15 -19.65 -1.16
C MET A 202 19.09 -19.64 -2.28
N PHE A 203 18.00 -20.39 -2.11
CA PHE A 203 16.89 -20.41 -3.05
C PHE A 203 16.20 -19.04 -3.14
N ALA A 204 15.95 -18.38 -2.01
CA ALA A 204 15.39 -17.03 -1.98
C ALA A 204 16.28 -15.99 -2.65
N LEU A 205 17.61 -16.09 -2.49
CA LEU A 205 18.54 -15.23 -3.23
C LEU A 205 18.41 -15.43 -4.75
N VAL A 206 18.43 -16.68 -5.21
CA VAL A 206 18.30 -17.00 -6.65
C VAL A 206 16.97 -16.49 -7.20
N LEU A 207 15.86 -16.75 -6.50
CA LEU A 207 14.53 -16.29 -6.93
C LEU A 207 14.42 -14.77 -6.93
N SER A 208 14.92 -14.09 -5.90
CA SER A 208 14.81 -12.63 -5.78
C SER A 208 15.63 -11.91 -6.85
N PHE A 209 16.90 -12.28 -7.05
CA PHE A 209 17.73 -11.70 -8.10
C PHE A 209 17.25 -12.11 -9.51
N GLY A 210 16.76 -13.33 -9.68
CA GLY A 210 16.16 -13.80 -10.93
C GLY A 210 14.91 -13.00 -11.29
N LEU A 211 14.00 -12.79 -10.34
CA LEU A 211 12.80 -11.97 -10.51
C LEU A 211 13.16 -10.51 -10.80
N LEU A 212 14.14 -9.94 -10.10
CA LEU A 212 14.60 -8.58 -10.34
C LEU A 212 15.13 -8.42 -11.78
N LEU A 213 15.99 -9.33 -12.23
CA LEU A 213 16.59 -9.27 -13.57
C LEU A 213 15.52 -9.42 -14.66
N THR A 214 14.60 -10.36 -14.49
CA THR A 214 13.49 -10.60 -15.43
C THR A 214 12.50 -9.44 -15.44
N ALA A 215 12.19 -8.84 -14.28
CA ALA A 215 11.36 -7.64 -14.19
C ALA A 215 12.01 -6.43 -14.89
N LEU A 216 13.33 -6.24 -14.73
CA LEU A 216 14.08 -5.20 -15.44
C LEU A 216 14.06 -5.42 -16.97
N ARG A 217 14.11 -6.67 -17.42
CA ARG A 217 13.95 -7.02 -18.84
C ARG A 217 12.52 -6.74 -19.32
N SER A 218 11.50 -7.08 -18.54
CA SER A 218 10.10 -6.78 -18.85
C SER A 218 9.86 -5.27 -19.02
N ARG A 219 10.46 -4.45 -18.16
CA ARG A 219 10.39 -2.97 -18.29
C ARG A 219 11.06 -2.47 -19.58
N LYS A 220 12.18 -3.08 -19.98
CA LYS A 220 12.93 -2.72 -21.20
C LYS A 220 12.37 -3.37 -22.47
N ALA A 221 11.42 -4.30 -22.35
CA ALA A 221 10.91 -5.10 -23.47
C ALA A 221 10.30 -4.23 -24.58
N ARG A 222 9.60 -3.14 -24.23
CA ARG A 222 9.01 -2.22 -25.23
C ARG A 222 10.04 -1.45 -26.06
N SER A 223 11.27 -1.32 -25.55
CA SER A 223 12.38 -0.64 -26.23
C SER A 223 13.37 -1.60 -26.88
N TRP A 224 13.06 -2.90 -26.90
CA TRP A 224 14.00 -3.92 -27.32
C TRP A 224 13.99 -4.07 -28.85
N ARG A 225 15.12 -3.73 -29.48
CA ARG A 225 15.31 -3.73 -30.94
C ARG A 225 15.10 -5.08 -31.64
N TYR A 226 15.13 -6.18 -30.89
CA TYR A 226 14.95 -7.54 -31.42
C TYR A 226 13.56 -8.11 -31.09
N GLY A 227 12.64 -7.30 -30.56
CA GLY A 227 11.24 -7.68 -30.41
C GLY A 227 10.56 -7.69 -31.77
N SER A 228 9.69 -8.69 -32.01
CA SER A 228 8.81 -8.68 -33.18
C SER A 228 7.85 -7.49 -33.06
N GLU A 229 8.07 -6.44 -33.87
CA GLU A 229 7.08 -5.39 -34.09
C GLU A 229 5.89 -6.03 -34.82
N VAL A 230 4.74 -6.09 -34.14
CA VAL A 230 3.41 -6.27 -34.76
C VAL A 230 2.55 -5.12 -34.29
#